data_AF-A0A8H4QGZ6-F1
#
_entry.id   AF-A0A8H4QGZ6-F1
#
_cell.length_a   1.000
_cell.length_b   1.000
_cell.length_c   1.000
_cell.angle_alpha   90.00
_cell.angle_beta   90.00
_cell.angle_gamma   90.00
#
_symmetry.space_group_name_H-M   'P 1'
#
loop_
_entity.id
_entity.type
_entity.pdbx_description
1 polymer ?
#
loop_
_entity_poly.entity_id
_entity_poly.type
_entity_poly.pdbx_seq_one_letter_code
_entity_poly.pdbx_strand_id
1 'polypeptide(L)'
;MLVPSSIYVEQIKEGPINISSPLKPQHSPLTMSDIELESEVSRFIPFFYPASQSTPPNVKASADALINHLKAEPEFAGSVATDLPTFLLYVATNHPSHTDQVLQATKTVYEEPSLPRINNWDSSRPNATFEEMFHVSLRENVNDAIRGPIEAEERKSFVGASLLAARARSLGLLDTPEIAGNFAEGLGFCDEKIHNYEGEVAEIAAAGACIQVLGGLSSLVEKQPKRFAKGKVLTALNRMAFPTISALIEFAKSHVEREELEDLTSEAIVEGLKNVGW
;
A
#
# COMPACT_ATOMS: atom_id res chain seq x y z
N MET A 1 21.25 68.12 -43.60
CA MET A 1 22.64 68.07 -44.09
C MET A 1 23.41 67.06 -43.24
N LEU A 2 24.37 66.36 -43.85
CA LEU A 2 25.56 65.70 -43.27
C LEU A 2 25.45 64.98 -41.90
N VAL A 3 25.51 63.65 -41.97
CA VAL A 3 26.24 62.73 -41.06
C VAL A 3 27.75 62.79 -41.46
N PRO A 4 28.77 62.34 -40.68
CA PRO A 4 28.73 61.48 -39.49
C PRO A 4 29.56 62.04 -38.27
N SER A 5 29.80 61.30 -37.19
CA SER A 5 30.83 60.23 -37.08
C SER A 5 30.43 59.02 -36.23
N SER A 6 31.08 57.88 -36.49
CA SER A 6 30.97 56.57 -35.79
C SER A 6 31.72 56.56 -34.43
N ILE A 7 31.63 55.55 -33.55
CA ILE A 7 32.10 54.14 -33.67
C ILE A 7 31.40 53.20 -32.66
N TYR A 8 31.34 51.90 -33.00
CA TYR A 8 30.83 50.77 -32.19
C TYR A 8 31.93 50.13 -31.30
N VAL A 9 31.67 49.26 -30.31
CA VAL A 9 30.45 48.49 -29.94
C VAL A 9 30.13 48.72 -28.44
N GLU A 10 29.49 47.91 -27.58
CA GLU A 10 29.09 46.48 -27.53
C GLU A 10 27.69 46.33 -26.88
N GLN A 11 27.37 45.20 -26.21
CA GLN A 11 26.13 45.00 -25.46
C GLN A 11 26.35 44.24 -24.15
N ILE A 12 25.72 44.70 -23.07
CA ILE A 12 25.20 43.84 -22.00
C ILE A 12 23.75 44.25 -21.78
N LYS A 13 22.82 43.29 -21.90
CA LYS A 13 21.40 43.48 -21.56
C LYS A 13 21.13 42.86 -20.20
N GLU A 14 20.82 43.69 -19.21
CA GLU A 14 20.22 43.19 -17.98
C GLU A 14 18.75 42.80 -18.24
N GLY A 15 18.43 41.53 -17.99
CA GLY A 15 17.06 41.03 -17.97
C GLY A 15 16.45 41.15 -16.56
N PRO A 16 15.11 41.17 -16.43
CA PRO A 16 14.46 41.32 -15.14
C PRO A 16 14.72 40.12 -14.22
N ILE A 17 14.87 40.39 -12.92
CA ILE A 17 15.08 39.39 -11.88
C ILE A 17 13.87 38.44 -11.84
N ASN A 18 14.09 37.17 -12.19
CA ASN A 18 13.07 36.14 -12.07
C ASN A 18 13.00 35.68 -10.60
N ILE A 19 11.85 35.89 -9.95
CA ILE A 19 11.65 35.49 -8.56
C ILE A 19 11.56 33.97 -8.52
N SER A 20 12.51 33.32 -7.84
CA SER A 20 12.56 31.86 -7.75
C SER A 20 11.31 31.31 -7.04
N SER A 21 10.52 30.54 -7.76
CA SER A 21 9.45 29.71 -7.20
C SER A 21 9.97 28.87 -6.02
N PRO A 22 9.16 28.63 -4.98
CA PRO A 22 9.56 27.73 -3.91
C PRO A 22 9.87 26.34 -4.48
N LEU A 23 10.95 25.74 -3.99
CA LEU A 23 11.33 24.37 -4.32
C LEU A 23 10.17 23.44 -3.94
N LYS A 24 9.54 22.80 -4.94
CA LYS A 24 8.74 21.60 -4.69
C LYS A 24 9.69 20.52 -4.17
N PRO A 25 9.32 19.75 -3.13
CA PRO A 25 10.04 18.53 -2.83
C PRO A 25 9.99 17.61 -4.07
N GLN A 26 11.16 17.19 -4.54
CA GLN A 26 11.24 16.13 -5.54
C GLN A 26 11.00 14.80 -4.84
N HIS A 27 9.75 14.36 -4.82
CA HIS A 27 9.44 12.95 -4.60
C HIS A 27 9.88 12.18 -5.84
N SER A 28 11.15 11.80 -5.88
CA SER A 28 11.59 10.66 -6.68
C SER A 28 10.93 9.41 -6.11
N PRO A 29 10.36 8.50 -6.92
CA PRO A 29 10.01 7.18 -6.43
C PRO A 29 11.28 6.49 -5.94
N LEU A 30 11.28 6.03 -4.69
CA LEU A 30 12.41 5.31 -4.11
C LEU A 30 12.41 3.87 -4.59
N THR A 31 13.02 3.63 -5.75
CA THR A 31 13.47 2.30 -6.14
C THR A 31 14.60 1.89 -5.19
N MET A 32 14.25 1.23 -4.07
CA MET A 32 15.23 0.56 -3.20
C MET A 32 16.08 -0.41 -4.03
N SER A 33 17.35 -0.56 -3.69
CA SER A 33 18.13 -1.66 -4.25
C SER A 33 17.69 -3.00 -3.66
N ASP A 34 17.83 -4.08 -4.42
CA ASP A 34 17.52 -5.44 -3.94
C ASP A 34 18.26 -5.78 -2.64
N ILE A 35 19.46 -5.22 -2.44
CA ILE A 35 20.31 -5.40 -1.25
C ILE A 35 19.70 -4.72 -0.01
N GLU A 36 19.11 -3.54 -0.17
CA GLU A 36 18.39 -2.85 0.91
C GLU A 36 17.09 -3.60 1.26
N LEU A 37 16.36 -4.06 0.23
CA LEU A 37 15.15 -4.87 0.40
C LEU A 37 15.43 -6.21 1.10
N GLU A 38 16.51 -6.93 0.72
CA GLU A 38 16.94 -8.14 1.40
C GLU A 38 17.32 -7.87 2.87
N SER A 39 17.95 -6.72 3.15
CA SER A 39 18.31 -6.31 4.52
C SER A 39 17.07 -6.02 5.38
N GLU A 40 16.14 -5.20 4.86
CA GLU A 40 14.88 -4.85 5.54
C GLU A 40 13.96 -6.05 5.75
N VAL A 41 13.90 -7.00 4.81
CA VAL A 41 13.13 -8.24 5.00
C VAL A 41 13.82 -9.17 6.00
N SER A 42 15.14 -9.35 5.91
CA SER A 42 15.89 -10.32 6.72
C SER A 42 15.84 -10.01 8.22
N ARG A 43 15.84 -8.72 8.62
CA ARG A 43 15.74 -8.32 10.04
C ARG A 43 14.44 -8.78 10.71
N PHE A 44 13.35 -9.04 9.97
CA PHE A 44 12.08 -9.46 10.54
C PHE A 44 11.87 -10.99 10.56
N ILE A 45 12.60 -11.75 9.73
CA ILE A 45 12.50 -13.22 9.68
C ILE A 45 12.67 -13.89 11.07
N PRO A 46 13.60 -13.48 11.96
CA PRO A 46 13.72 -14.08 13.30
C PRO A 46 12.48 -13.90 14.20
N PHE A 47 11.68 -12.85 13.99
CA PHE A 47 10.50 -12.56 14.82
C PHE A 47 9.25 -13.30 14.33
N PHE A 48 9.04 -13.33 13.01
CA PHE A 48 7.83 -13.91 12.40
C PHE A 48 8.00 -15.37 11.96
N TYR A 49 9.23 -15.78 11.61
CA TYR A 49 9.55 -17.11 11.07
C TYR A 49 10.78 -17.76 11.72
N PRO A 50 10.88 -17.86 13.06
CA PRO A 50 12.07 -18.36 13.77
C PRO A 50 12.43 -19.83 13.49
N ALA A 51 11.54 -20.61 12.86
CA ALA A 51 11.77 -22.01 12.50
C ALA A 51 11.86 -22.24 10.97
N SER A 52 10.99 -21.61 10.18
CA SER A 52 10.99 -21.64 8.71
C SER A 52 9.97 -20.65 8.15
N GLN A 53 10.27 -20.02 7.01
CA GLN A 53 9.30 -19.24 6.22
C GLN A 53 8.11 -20.08 5.72
N SER A 54 8.24 -21.41 5.67
CA SER A 54 7.17 -22.34 5.30
C SER A 54 6.17 -22.64 6.43
N THR A 55 6.39 -22.10 7.64
CA THR A 55 5.50 -22.29 8.80
C THR A 55 4.74 -20.98 9.07
N PRO A 56 3.41 -20.98 9.18
CA PRO A 56 2.65 -19.77 9.51
C PRO A 56 3.13 -19.13 10.82
N PRO A 57 3.27 -17.80 10.90
CA PRO A 57 3.70 -17.11 12.11
C PRO A 57 2.76 -17.33 13.29
N ASN A 58 3.32 -17.51 14.49
CA ASN A 58 2.52 -17.57 15.70
C ASN A 58 2.23 -16.14 16.19
N VAL A 59 1.02 -15.65 15.94
CA VAL A 59 0.57 -14.27 16.23
C VAL A 59 1.08 -13.74 17.58
N LYS A 60 0.88 -14.49 18.67
CA LYS A 60 1.28 -14.06 20.01
C LYS A 60 2.80 -14.08 20.17
N ALA A 61 3.48 -15.17 19.81
CA ALA A 61 4.93 -15.28 20.02
C ALA A 61 5.72 -14.28 19.19
N SER A 62 5.29 -13.97 17.96
CA SER A 62 5.91 -12.96 17.11
C SER A 62 5.70 -11.54 17.62
N ALA A 63 4.50 -11.23 18.12
CA ALA A 63 4.23 -9.95 18.80
C ALA A 63 5.05 -9.82 20.10
N ASP A 64 5.02 -10.84 20.97
CA ASP A 64 5.81 -10.89 22.21
C ASP A 64 7.31 -10.67 21.90
N ALA A 65 7.86 -11.35 20.89
CA ALA A 65 9.27 -11.25 20.54
C ALA A 65 9.66 -9.85 20.06
N LEU A 66 8.88 -9.25 19.14
CA LEU A 66 9.17 -7.93 18.61
C LEU A 66 8.98 -6.83 19.68
N ILE A 67 7.92 -6.93 20.50
CA ILE A 67 7.68 -6.03 21.64
C ILE A 67 8.83 -6.11 22.66
N ASN A 68 9.35 -7.30 22.96
CA ASN A 68 10.46 -7.45 23.92
C ASN A 68 11.79 -6.89 23.36
N HIS A 69 12.09 -7.06 22.07
CA HIS A 69 13.25 -6.41 21.44
C HIS A 69 13.10 -4.88 21.44
N LEU A 70 11.94 -4.35 21.07
CA LEU A 70 11.65 -2.90 21.10
C LEU A 70 11.73 -2.28 22.52
N LYS A 71 11.52 -3.07 23.56
CA LYS A 71 11.69 -2.64 24.97
C LYS A 71 13.12 -2.78 25.48
N ALA A 72 13.92 -3.66 24.87
CA ALA A 72 15.34 -3.84 25.20
C ALA A 72 16.23 -2.81 24.47
N GLU A 73 15.91 -2.49 23.23
CA GLU A 73 16.71 -1.69 22.30
C GLU A 73 15.84 -0.58 21.66
N PRO A 74 15.34 0.39 22.47
CA PRO A 74 14.31 1.35 22.07
C PRO A 74 14.73 2.30 20.94
N GLU A 75 16.04 2.46 20.70
CA GLU A 75 16.58 3.22 19.57
C GLU A 75 16.18 2.67 18.20
N PHE A 76 15.93 1.36 18.08
CA PHE A 76 15.48 0.74 16.83
C PHE A 76 13.97 0.89 16.59
N ALA A 77 13.19 1.41 17.54
CA ALA A 77 11.74 1.54 17.37
C ALA A 77 11.35 2.41 16.17
N GLY A 78 12.17 3.41 15.84
CA GLY A 78 12.02 4.21 14.63
C GLY A 78 12.17 3.38 13.35
N SER A 79 13.25 2.59 13.23
CA SER A 79 13.50 1.77 12.05
C SER A 79 12.63 0.52 11.98
N VAL A 80 12.11 0.01 13.10
CA VAL A 80 11.08 -1.05 13.07
C VAL A 80 9.78 -0.48 12.51
N ALA A 81 9.39 0.74 12.90
CA ALA A 81 8.15 1.35 12.43
C ALA A 81 8.18 1.70 10.93
N THR A 82 9.34 2.10 10.38
CA THR A 82 9.49 2.40 8.95
C THR A 82 9.53 1.14 8.09
N ASP A 83 10.29 0.10 8.48
CA ASP A 83 10.65 -1.02 7.60
C ASP A 83 9.67 -2.22 7.73
N LEU A 84 8.90 -2.31 8.84
CA LEU A 84 7.92 -3.38 9.02
C LEU A 84 6.80 -3.39 7.95
N PRO A 85 6.36 -2.24 7.41
CA PRO A 85 5.62 -2.16 6.15
C PRO A 85 6.27 -2.85 4.95
N THR A 86 7.58 -2.64 4.70
CA THR A 86 8.32 -3.33 3.63
C THR A 86 8.20 -4.85 3.77
N PHE A 87 8.36 -5.35 5.01
CA PHE A 87 8.17 -6.76 5.32
C PHE A 87 6.73 -7.25 5.16
N LEU A 88 5.73 -6.44 5.50
CA LEU A 88 4.32 -6.77 5.25
C LEU A 88 4.02 -6.91 3.76
N LEU A 89 4.54 -6.03 2.90
CA LEU A 89 4.42 -6.17 1.44
C LEU A 89 5.13 -7.43 0.95
N TYR A 90 6.35 -7.71 1.44
CA TYR A 90 7.09 -8.92 1.10
C TYR A 90 6.30 -10.19 1.45
N VAL A 91 5.70 -10.26 2.64
CA VAL A 91 4.86 -11.40 3.06
C VAL A 91 3.60 -11.48 2.20
N ALA A 92 2.89 -10.38 1.96
CA ALA A 92 1.68 -10.40 1.14
C ALA A 92 1.95 -10.79 -0.33
N THR A 93 3.17 -10.55 -0.82
CA THR A 93 3.60 -10.90 -2.18
C THR A 93 4.11 -12.35 -2.30
N ASN A 94 4.91 -12.82 -1.34
CA ASN A 94 5.62 -14.11 -1.44
C ASN A 94 4.99 -15.24 -0.61
N HIS A 95 4.28 -14.88 0.46
CA HIS A 95 3.61 -15.80 1.39
C HIS A 95 2.17 -15.33 1.68
N PRO A 96 1.31 -15.08 0.66
CA PRO A 96 0.02 -14.39 0.83
C PRO A 96 -0.90 -15.03 1.86
N SER A 97 -0.87 -16.36 2.04
CA SER A 97 -1.64 -17.10 3.05
C SER A 97 -1.21 -16.82 4.50
N HIS A 98 -0.04 -16.20 4.74
CA HIS A 98 0.47 -15.81 6.06
C HIS A 98 0.20 -14.35 6.42
N THR A 99 -0.40 -13.56 5.51
CA THR A 99 -0.54 -12.11 5.65
C THR A 99 -1.34 -11.73 6.89
N ASP A 100 -2.48 -12.39 7.15
CA ASP A 100 -3.31 -12.13 8.33
C ASP A 100 -2.59 -12.44 9.65
N GLN A 101 -1.75 -13.48 9.70
CA GLN A 101 -0.99 -13.85 10.90
C GLN A 101 0.09 -12.80 11.22
N VAL A 102 0.81 -12.31 10.19
CA VAL A 102 1.77 -11.19 10.36
C VAL A 102 1.05 -9.89 10.71
N LEU A 103 -0.06 -9.57 10.03
CA LEU A 103 -0.85 -8.38 10.34
C LEU A 103 -1.42 -8.37 11.76
N GLN A 104 -1.92 -9.51 12.28
CA GLN A 104 -2.42 -9.60 13.65
C GLN A 104 -1.30 -9.48 14.69
N ALA A 105 -0.13 -10.05 14.42
CA ALA A 105 1.05 -9.85 15.26
C ALA A 105 1.47 -8.37 15.25
N THR A 106 1.62 -7.77 14.07
CA THR A 106 1.94 -6.34 13.91
C THR A 106 0.88 -5.43 14.55
N LYS A 107 -0.41 -5.78 14.47
CA LYS A 107 -1.49 -5.06 15.18
C LYS A 107 -1.28 -5.08 16.69
N THR A 108 -0.87 -6.23 17.23
CA THR A 108 -0.56 -6.37 18.67
C THR A 108 0.65 -5.51 19.08
N VAL A 109 1.63 -5.32 18.18
CA VAL A 109 2.78 -4.40 18.40
C VAL A 109 2.35 -2.93 18.26
N TYR A 110 1.52 -2.60 17.27
CA TYR A 110 0.94 -1.28 17.04
C TYR A 110 0.10 -0.80 18.25
N GLU A 111 -0.66 -1.69 18.86
CA GLU A 111 -1.53 -1.41 20.02
C GLU A 111 -0.82 -1.50 21.39
N GLU A 112 0.51 -1.67 21.46
CA GLU A 112 1.26 -1.77 22.72
C GLU A 112 1.64 -0.38 23.28
N PRO A 113 0.95 0.14 24.32
CA PRO A 113 1.15 1.50 24.82
C PRO A 113 2.48 1.70 25.57
N SER A 114 3.22 0.61 25.87
CA SER A 114 4.53 0.67 26.53
C SER A 114 5.73 0.64 25.58
N LEU A 115 5.52 0.79 24.27
CA LEU A 115 6.60 1.07 23.31
C LEU A 115 7.17 2.50 23.51
N PRO A 116 8.47 2.70 23.20
CA PRO A 116 9.11 4.01 23.35
C PRO A 116 8.57 5.04 22.36
N ARG A 117 8.69 6.33 22.73
CA ARG A 117 8.53 7.46 21.81
C ARG A 117 9.87 7.81 21.16
N ILE A 118 9.82 8.19 19.89
CA ILE A 118 10.96 8.38 19.00
C ILE A 118 11.07 9.86 18.69
N ASN A 119 12.15 10.49 19.17
CA ASN A 119 12.26 11.95 19.16
C ASN A 119 12.85 12.55 17.87
N ASN A 120 13.21 11.70 16.89
CA ASN A 120 14.02 12.06 15.72
C ASN A 120 13.40 11.61 14.38
N TRP A 121 12.08 11.42 14.28
CA TRP A 121 11.46 11.01 13.00
C TRP A 121 11.54 12.11 11.93
N ASP A 122 11.03 13.30 12.25
CA ASP A 122 11.27 14.52 11.49
C ASP A 122 11.26 15.74 12.44
N SER A 123 11.61 16.91 11.91
CA SER A 123 11.65 18.15 12.70
C SER A 123 10.26 18.66 13.16
N SER A 124 9.16 18.15 12.60
CA SER A 124 7.79 18.49 13.01
C SER A 124 7.20 17.54 14.04
N ARG A 125 7.74 16.31 14.18
CA ARG A 125 7.27 15.24 15.08
C ARG A 125 8.36 14.76 16.06
N PRO A 126 8.93 15.63 16.92
CA PRO A 126 10.06 15.30 17.79
C PRO A 126 9.71 14.44 19.03
N ASN A 127 8.58 13.72 19.04
CA ASN A 127 8.10 12.84 20.13
C ASN A 127 7.16 11.74 19.57
N ALA A 128 7.37 11.31 18.33
CA ALA A 128 6.44 10.42 17.61
C ALA A 128 6.27 9.06 18.31
N THR A 129 5.07 8.50 18.29
CA THR A 129 4.85 7.11 18.73
C THR A 129 5.23 6.12 17.63
N PHE A 130 5.52 4.88 18.04
CA PHE A 130 5.62 3.75 17.10
C PHE A 130 4.37 3.63 16.21
N GLU A 131 3.20 3.84 16.80
CA GLU A 131 1.88 3.84 16.13
C GLU A 131 1.83 4.85 14.97
N GLU A 132 2.17 6.12 15.23
CA GLU A 132 2.15 7.21 14.25
C GLU A 132 3.13 6.95 13.09
N MET A 133 4.34 6.46 13.42
CA MET A 133 5.37 6.13 12.44
C MET A 133 4.96 4.98 11.54
N PHE A 134 4.47 3.88 12.15
CA PHE A 134 4.04 2.71 11.41
C PHE A 134 2.84 3.00 10.52
N HIS A 135 1.82 3.73 11.00
CA HIS A 135 0.64 4.03 10.18
C HIS A 135 0.98 4.85 8.93
N VAL A 136 1.88 5.84 9.06
CA VAL A 136 2.31 6.66 7.92
C VAL A 136 3.15 5.84 6.94
N SER A 137 4.14 5.07 7.41
CA SER A 137 4.96 4.23 6.53
C SER A 137 4.13 3.12 5.86
N LEU A 138 3.18 2.50 6.56
CA LEU A 138 2.26 1.51 5.99
C LEU A 138 1.40 2.12 4.89
N ARG A 139 0.84 3.30 5.13
CA ARG A 139 0.07 4.04 4.12
C ARG A 139 0.91 4.34 2.88
N GLU A 140 2.13 4.82 3.07
CA GLU A 140 3.00 5.25 1.96
C GLU A 140 3.48 4.06 1.14
N ASN A 141 4.04 3.01 1.77
CA ASN A 141 4.44 1.79 1.08
C ASN A 141 3.28 1.11 0.32
N VAL A 142 2.11 0.96 0.94
CA VAL A 142 0.95 0.32 0.29
C VAL A 142 0.33 1.21 -0.79
N ASN A 143 0.33 2.54 -0.62
CA ASN A 143 -0.11 3.45 -1.67
C ASN A 143 0.85 3.39 -2.88
N ASP A 144 2.15 3.43 -2.64
CA ASP A 144 3.15 3.56 -3.70
C ASP A 144 3.30 2.24 -4.47
N ALA A 145 3.17 1.07 -3.83
CA ALA A 145 3.06 -0.22 -4.52
C ALA A 145 1.74 -0.44 -5.29
N ILE A 146 0.73 0.43 -5.09
CA ILE A 146 -0.53 0.43 -5.85
C ILE A 146 -0.59 1.57 -6.89
N ARG A 147 0.17 2.66 -6.70
CA ARG A 147 0.25 3.81 -7.61
C ARG A 147 1.52 3.88 -8.47
N GLY A 148 2.48 3.01 -8.20
CA GLY A 148 3.69 2.85 -8.99
C GLY A 148 3.38 2.48 -10.45
N PRO A 149 4.37 2.61 -11.35
CA PRO A 149 4.23 2.17 -12.73
C PRO A 149 4.01 0.66 -12.72
N ILE A 150 2.83 0.19 -13.17
CA ILE A 150 2.50 -1.24 -13.20
C ILE A 150 3.26 -1.91 -14.36
N GLU A 151 4.57 -2.09 -14.18
CA GLU A 151 5.46 -2.77 -15.11
C GLU A 151 5.36 -4.30 -15.02
N ALA A 152 6.04 -5.01 -15.93
CA ALA A 152 5.92 -6.46 -16.04
C ALA A 152 6.36 -7.23 -14.78
N GLU A 153 7.41 -6.76 -14.11
CA GLU A 153 7.96 -7.40 -12.91
C GLU A 153 7.19 -7.01 -11.62
N GLU A 154 6.65 -5.79 -11.56
CA GLU A 154 6.01 -5.24 -10.35
C GLU A 154 4.61 -5.82 -10.05
N ARG A 155 4.00 -6.56 -10.99
CA ARG A 155 2.63 -7.10 -10.87
C ARG A 155 2.39 -7.89 -9.59
N LYS A 156 3.40 -8.65 -9.13
CA LYS A 156 3.34 -9.42 -7.88
C LYS A 156 3.28 -8.51 -6.66
N SER A 157 4.04 -7.40 -6.68
CA SER A 157 4.00 -6.36 -5.66
C SER A 157 2.62 -5.69 -5.63
N PHE A 158 2.08 -5.29 -6.78
CA PHE A 158 0.73 -4.70 -6.88
C PHE A 158 -0.37 -5.62 -6.33
N VAL A 159 -0.31 -6.93 -6.65
CA VAL A 159 -1.25 -7.95 -6.16
C VAL A 159 -1.10 -8.16 -4.64
N GLY A 160 0.14 -8.27 -4.14
CA GLY A 160 0.43 -8.39 -2.71
C GLY A 160 0.02 -7.15 -1.92
N ALA A 161 0.30 -5.95 -2.43
CA ALA A 161 -0.13 -4.67 -1.85
C ALA A 161 -1.66 -4.53 -1.85
N SER A 162 -2.34 -5.02 -2.90
CA SER A 162 -3.81 -5.06 -2.94
C SER A 162 -4.40 -6.01 -1.87
N LEU A 163 -3.79 -7.19 -1.66
CA LEU A 163 -4.16 -8.09 -0.56
C LEU A 163 -3.91 -7.44 0.80
N LEU A 164 -2.73 -6.85 0.99
CA LEU A 164 -2.34 -6.16 2.22
C LEU A 164 -3.28 -4.99 2.53
N ALA A 165 -3.61 -4.15 1.54
CA ALA A 165 -4.56 -3.06 1.67
C ALA A 165 -5.94 -3.54 2.12
N ALA A 166 -6.43 -4.65 1.55
CA ALA A 166 -7.71 -5.24 1.92
C ALA A 166 -7.72 -5.68 3.40
N ARG A 167 -6.72 -6.48 3.79
CA ARG A 167 -6.65 -7.11 5.11
C ARG A 167 -6.29 -6.11 6.21
N ALA A 168 -5.38 -5.18 5.95
CA ALA A 168 -5.07 -4.09 6.88
C ALA A 168 -6.28 -3.16 7.11
N ARG A 169 -7.14 -2.95 6.10
CA ARG A 169 -8.41 -2.21 6.26
C ARG A 169 -9.45 -2.98 7.08
N SER A 170 -9.59 -4.27 6.83
CA SER A 170 -10.47 -5.17 7.57
C SER A 170 -10.08 -5.25 9.07
N LEU A 171 -8.78 -5.26 9.35
CA LEU A 171 -8.21 -5.24 10.71
C LEU A 171 -8.09 -3.84 11.35
N GLY A 172 -8.53 -2.78 10.66
CA GLY A 172 -8.55 -1.40 11.17
C GLY A 172 -7.20 -0.65 11.17
N LEU A 173 -6.14 -1.22 10.59
CA LEU A 173 -4.79 -0.62 10.53
C LEU A 173 -4.62 0.42 9.40
N LEU A 174 -5.29 0.22 8.26
CA LEU A 174 -5.11 1.05 7.07
C LEU A 174 -6.45 1.31 6.34
N ASP A 175 -7.03 2.48 6.55
CA ASP A 175 -8.26 2.91 5.88
C ASP A 175 -8.20 4.41 5.56
N THR A 176 -7.49 4.74 4.47
CA THR A 176 -7.24 6.14 4.08
C THR A 176 -7.95 6.50 2.76
N PRO A 177 -8.26 7.79 2.52
CA PRO A 177 -8.94 8.22 1.31
C PRO A 177 -8.20 7.87 0.01
N GLU A 178 -6.87 7.80 0.06
CA GLU A 178 -6.01 7.44 -1.07
C GLU A 178 -6.17 5.95 -1.41
N ILE A 179 -6.03 5.06 -0.43
CA ILE A 179 -6.19 3.61 -0.62
C ILE A 179 -7.62 3.25 -1.05
N ALA A 180 -8.63 3.89 -0.46
CA ALA A 180 -10.02 3.77 -0.91
C ALA A 180 -10.26 4.41 -2.30
N GLY A 181 -9.45 5.39 -2.69
CA GLY A 181 -9.40 5.96 -4.03
C GLY A 181 -8.91 4.94 -5.05
N ASN A 182 -7.74 4.35 -4.81
CA ASN A 182 -7.11 3.34 -5.68
C ASN A 182 -8.04 2.14 -5.92
N PHE A 183 -8.79 1.74 -4.89
CA PHE A 183 -9.82 0.72 -4.99
C PHE A 183 -10.98 1.11 -5.93
N ALA A 184 -11.49 2.35 -5.84
CA ALA A 184 -12.53 2.85 -6.72
C ALA A 184 -12.04 3.06 -8.17
N GLU A 185 -10.77 3.46 -8.32
CA GLU A 185 -10.04 3.57 -9.60
C GLU A 185 -9.95 2.21 -10.28
N GLY A 186 -9.46 1.16 -9.60
CA GLY A 186 -9.41 -0.21 -10.12
C GLY A 186 -10.78 -0.87 -10.34
N LEU A 187 -11.85 -0.43 -9.64
CA LEU A 187 -13.22 -0.84 -9.94
C LEU A 187 -13.84 -0.10 -11.15
N GLY A 188 -13.26 0.99 -11.63
CA GLY A 188 -13.83 1.75 -12.75
C GLY A 188 -15.19 2.39 -12.43
N PHE A 189 -15.37 2.92 -11.21
CA PHE A 189 -16.60 3.59 -10.76
C PHE A 189 -17.04 4.74 -11.69
N CYS A 190 -18.02 4.46 -12.55
CA CYS A 190 -18.41 5.33 -13.66
C CYS A 190 -19.12 6.63 -13.26
N ASP A 191 -19.46 6.82 -11.98
CA ASP A 191 -19.98 8.08 -11.43
C ASP A 191 -18.89 8.95 -10.75
N GLU A 192 -17.64 8.48 -10.72
CA GLU A 192 -16.49 9.24 -10.23
C GLU A 192 -15.57 9.69 -11.38
N LYS A 193 -14.86 10.81 -11.21
CA LYS A 193 -13.81 11.28 -12.14
C LYS A 193 -12.45 10.71 -11.74
N ILE A 194 -12.36 9.40 -11.83
CA ILE A 194 -11.19 8.58 -11.53
C ILE A 194 -10.19 8.53 -12.71
N HIS A 195 -8.97 8.07 -12.45
CA HIS A 195 -8.03 7.73 -13.51
C HIS A 195 -8.47 6.42 -14.19
N ASN A 196 -8.79 6.50 -15.49
CA ASN A 196 -9.09 5.31 -16.29
C ASN A 196 -7.79 4.72 -16.82
N TYR A 197 -7.35 3.62 -16.21
CA TYR A 197 -6.30 2.77 -16.79
C TYR A 197 -6.77 2.15 -18.11
N GLU A 198 -5.83 1.87 -19.02
CA GLU A 198 -6.10 1.20 -20.31
C GLU A 198 -5.25 -0.07 -20.46
N GLY A 199 -5.74 -1.01 -21.29
CA GLY A 199 -5.02 -2.24 -21.63
C GLY A 199 -4.65 -3.11 -20.43
N GLU A 200 -3.43 -3.62 -20.43
CA GLU A 200 -2.89 -4.54 -19.41
C GLU A 200 -2.84 -3.91 -18.00
N VAL A 201 -2.61 -2.59 -17.91
CA VAL A 201 -2.62 -1.86 -16.64
C VAL A 201 -4.03 -1.87 -16.03
N ALA A 202 -5.07 -1.76 -16.85
CA ALA A 202 -6.46 -1.82 -16.39
C ALA A 202 -6.85 -3.22 -15.90
N GLU A 203 -6.33 -4.27 -16.54
CA GLU A 203 -6.54 -5.66 -16.14
C GLU A 203 -5.94 -5.95 -14.76
N ILE A 204 -4.70 -5.50 -14.53
CA ILE A 204 -4.01 -5.68 -13.25
C ILE A 204 -4.70 -4.84 -12.16
N ALA A 205 -5.09 -3.60 -12.45
CA ALA A 205 -5.86 -2.76 -11.53
C ALA A 205 -7.21 -3.39 -11.15
N ALA A 206 -7.92 -3.98 -12.11
CA ALA A 206 -9.16 -4.72 -11.88
C ALA A 206 -8.93 -5.98 -11.03
N ALA A 207 -7.81 -6.69 -11.22
CA ALA A 207 -7.46 -7.85 -10.40
C ALA A 207 -7.20 -7.45 -8.93
N GLY A 208 -6.40 -6.42 -8.69
CA GLY A 208 -6.18 -5.88 -7.34
C GLY A 208 -7.45 -5.36 -6.69
N ALA A 209 -8.34 -4.73 -7.46
CA ALA A 209 -9.65 -4.33 -6.98
C ALA A 209 -10.54 -5.54 -6.62
N CYS A 210 -10.54 -6.63 -7.39
CA CYS A 210 -11.26 -7.86 -7.05
C CYS A 210 -10.72 -8.50 -5.75
N ILE A 211 -9.40 -8.49 -5.53
CA ILE A 211 -8.79 -8.94 -4.26
C ILE A 211 -9.21 -8.04 -3.09
N GLN A 212 -9.28 -6.72 -3.30
CA GLN A 212 -9.77 -5.78 -2.30
C GLN A 212 -11.28 -5.89 -2.03
N VAL A 213 -12.08 -6.35 -3.00
CA VAL A 213 -13.48 -6.77 -2.78
C VAL A 213 -13.55 -7.96 -1.83
N LEU A 214 -12.73 -9.00 -2.07
CA LEU A 214 -12.77 -10.25 -1.31
C LEU A 214 -12.33 -10.11 0.15
N GLY A 215 -11.35 -9.23 0.43
CA GLY A 215 -10.65 -9.18 1.72
C GLY A 215 -10.83 -7.92 2.56
N GLY A 216 -11.60 -6.92 2.11
CA GLY A 216 -11.67 -5.61 2.78
C GLY A 216 -12.79 -4.69 2.31
N LEU A 217 -13.92 -5.23 1.85
CA LEU A 217 -15.08 -4.45 1.42
C LEU A 217 -16.07 -4.18 2.57
N SER A 218 -16.19 -5.06 3.57
CA SER A 218 -17.18 -4.93 4.65
C SER A 218 -17.05 -3.57 5.38
N SER A 219 -15.82 -3.25 5.79
CA SER A 219 -15.38 -1.99 6.41
C SER A 219 -15.69 -0.75 5.55
N LEU A 220 -15.60 -0.86 4.22
CA LEU A 220 -15.93 0.21 3.28
C LEU A 220 -17.45 0.39 3.09
N VAL A 221 -18.22 -0.69 3.11
CA VAL A 221 -19.69 -0.63 3.08
C VAL A 221 -20.22 0.02 4.35
N GLU A 222 -19.67 -0.31 5.52
CA GLU A 222 -20.06 0.28 6.80
C GLU A 222 -19.75 1.78 6.87
N LYS A 223 -18.50 2.17 6.58
CA LYS A 223 -18.02 3.56 6.74
C LYS A 223 -18.40 4.49 5.59
N GLN A 224 -18.50 3.97 4.38
CA GLN A 224 -18.75 4.74 3.15
C GLN A 224 -19.90 4.15 2.30
N PRO A 225 -21.10 3.89 2.88
CA PRO A 225 -22.19 3.15 2.23
C PRO A 225 -22.72 3.80 0.94
N LYS A 226 -22.56 5.11 0.76
CA LYS A 226 -22.94 5.82 -0.48
C LYS A 226 -21.95 5.61 -1.63
N ARG A 227 -20.69 5.29 -1.31
CA ARG A 227 -19.61 5.07 -2.28
C ARG A 227 -19.52 3.61 -2.66
N PHE A 228 -19.36 2.72 -1.67
CA PHE A 228 -19.10 1.29 -1.88
C PHE A 228 -20.31 0.38 -1.68
N ALA A 229 -21.54 0.90 -1.81
CA ALA A 229 -22.77 0.09 -1.78
C ALA A 229 -22.64 -1.21 -2.59
N LYS A 230 -23.06 -2.36 -2.05
CA LYS A 230 -22.96 -3.68 -2.71
C LYS A 230 -23.46 -3.65 -4.17
N GLY A 231 -24.58 -2.99 -4.44
CA GLY A 231 -25.12 -2.80 -5.79
C GLY A 231 -24.25 -1.95 -6.74
N LYS A 232 -23.50 -0.97 -6.24
CA LYS A 232 -22.50 -0.23 -7.04
C LYS A 232 -21.31 -1.13 -7.38
N VAL A 233 -20.77 -1.85 -6.40
CA VAL A 233 -19.64 -2.78 -6.59
C VAL A 233 -20.01 -3.88 -7.59
N LEU A 234 -21.21 -4.48 -7.46
CA LEU A 234 -21.72 -5.45 -8.44
C LEU A 234 -21.95 -4.82 -9.82
N THR A 235 -22.38 -3.56 -9.90
CA THR A 235 -22.51 -2.85 -11.19
C THR A 235 -21.15 -2.61 -11.86
N ALA A 236 -20.10 -2.39 -11.08
CA ALA A 236 -18.72 -2.25 -11.55
C ALA A 236 -18.15 -3.59 -12.02
N LEU A 237 -18.19 -4.63 -11.17
CA LEU A 237 -17.73 -5.98 -11.50
C LEU A 237 -18.44 -6.57 -12.73
N ASN A 238 -19.73 -6.27 -12.94
CA ASN A 238 -20.48 -6.70 -14.14
C ASN A 238 -20.15 -5.90 -15.43
N ARG A 239 -19.29 -4.88 -15.36
CA ARG A 239 -18.76 -4.15 -16.54
C ARG A 239 -17.32 -4.54 -16.88
N MET A 240 -16.62 -5.24 -15.98
CA MET A 240 -15.28 -5.76 -16.24
C MET A 240 -15.33 -6.88 -17.28
N ALA A 241 -14.47 -6.78 -18.30
CA ALA A 241 -14.48 -7.68 -19.47
C ALA A 241 -13.06 -8.17 -19.80
N PHE A 242 -12.34 -8.64 -18.79
CA PHE A 242 -10.96 -9.14 -18.89
C PHE A 242 -10.94 -10.68 -18.88
N PRO A 243 -10.65 -11.36 -20.01
CA PRO A 243 -10.80 -12.82 -20.11
C PRO A 243 -9.89 -13.62 -19.16
N THR A 244 -8.66 -13.14 -18.96
CA THR A 244 -7.60 -13.70 -18.12
C THR A 244 -7.94 -13.76 -16.63
N ILE A 245 -8.62 -12.72 -16.12
CA ILE A 245 -9.01 -12.60 -14.70
C ILE A 245 -10.52 -12.86 -14.49
N SER A 246 -11.20 -13.43 -15.49
CA SER A 246 -12.65 -13.69 -15.46
C SER A 246 -13.06 -14.55 -14.25
N ALA A 247 -12.28 -15.57 -13.90
CA ALA A 247 -12.52 -16.41 -12.71
C ALA A 247 -12.46 -15.61 -11.39
N LEU A 248 -11.50 -14.69 -11.26
CA LEU A 248 -11.37 -13.78 -10.12
C LEU A 248 -12.53 -12.77 -10.05
N ILE A 249 -12.99 -12.27 -11.21
CA ILE A 249 -14.16 -11.38 -11.29
C ILE A 249 -15.44 -12.11 -10.83
N GLU A 250 -15.70 -13.33 -11.30
CA GLU A 250 -16.87 -14.11 -10.88
C GLU A 250 -16.80 -14.54 -9.41
N PHE A 251 -15.60 -14.83 -8.87
CA PHE A 251 -15.41 -15.07 -7.44
C PHE A 251 -15.72 -13.81 -6.61
N ALA A 252 -15.24 -12.64 -7.03
CA ALA A 252 -15.54 -11.36 -6.38
C ALA A 252 -17.04 -11.01 -6.43
N LYS A 253 -17.74 -11.27 -7.55
CA LYS A 253 -19.20 -11.13 -7.63
C LYS A 253 -19.90 -12.06 -6.64
N SER A 254 -19.59 -13.36 -6.70
CA SER A 254 -20.18 -14.40 -5.84
C SER A 254 -19.97 -14.12 -4.34
N HIS A 255 -18.87 -13.45 -3.99
CA HIS A 255 -18.61 -12.97 -2.63
C HIS A 255 -19.52 -11.80 -2.24
N VAL A 256 -19.68 -10.78 -3.10
CA VAL A 256 -20.54 -9.61 -2.82
C VAL A 256 -22.04 -9.96 -2.84
N GLU A 257 -22.44 -10.99 -3.58
CA GLU A 257 -23.82 -11.49 -3.65
C GLU A 257 -24.29 -12.27 -2.41
N ARG A 258 -23.38 -12.64 -1.49
CA ARG A 258 -23.74 -13.20 -0.18
C ARG A 258 -24.70 -12.28 0.57
N GLU A 259 -25.58 -12.85 1.39
CA GLU A 259 -26.52 -12.06 2.21
C GLU A 259 -25.75 -11.17 3.21
N GLU A 260 -25.04 -11.81 4.13
CA GLU A 260 -24.06 -11.17 5.01
C GLU A 260 -22.72 -10.99 4.27
N LEU A 261 -22.10 -9.81 4.44
CA LEU A 261 -20.83 -9.47 3.79
C LEU A 261 -19.70 -9.46 4.82
N GLU A 262 -19.02 -10.60 4.94
CA GLU A 262 -17.83 -10.77 5.77
C GLU A 262 -16.58 -10.85 4.88
N ASP A 263 -15.53 -10.09 5.22
CA ASP A 263 -14.26 -10.13 4.49
C ASP A 263 -13.55 -11.47 4.67
N LEU A 264 -13.05 -12.06 3.58
CA LEU A 264 -12.28 -13.30 3.62
C LEU A 264 -10.89 -13.09 4.23
N THR A 265 -10.40 -14.11 4.95
CA THR A 265 -9.00 -14.18 5.38
C THR A 265 -8.06 -14.37 4.19
N SER A 266 -6.78 -13.99 4.35
CA SER A 266 -5.78 -14.15 3.27
C SER A 266 -5.64 -15.59 2.80
N GLU A 267 -5.74 -16.54 3.72
CA GLU A 267 -5.74 -17.98 3.45
C GLU A 267 -6.96 -18.42 2.63
N ALA A 268 -8.17 -17.98 3.01
CA ALA A 268 -9.40 -18.29 2.27
C ALA A 268 -9.47 -17.62 0.89
N ILE A 269 -8.85 -16.44 0.72
CA ILE A 269 -8.65 -15.81 -0.59
C ILE A 269 -7.75 -16.69 -1.45
N VAL A 270 -6.56 -17.06 -0.95
CA VAL A 270 -5.58 -17.89 -1.67
C VAL A 270 -6.13 -19.29 -2.01
N GLU A 271 -6.94 -19.88 -1.14
CA GLU A 271 -7.63 -21.15 -1.43
C GLU A 271 -8.74 -20.97 -2.48
N GLY A 272 -9.58 -19.95 -2.33
CA GLY A 272 -10.66 -19.65 -3.27
C GLY A 272 -10.16 -19.39 -4.70
N LEU A 273 -9.05 -18.66 -4.84
CA LEU A 273 -8.41 -18.37 -6.14
C LEU A 273 -7.90 -19.65 -6.83
N LYS A 274 -7.17 -20.50 -6.10
CA LYS A 274 -6.75 -21.83 -6.60
C LYS A 274 -7.93 -22.68 -7.04
N ASN A 275 -9.04 -22.64 -6.30
CA ASN A 275 -10.26 -23.40 -6.61
C ASN A 275 -11.00 -22.89 -7.85
N VAL A 276 -10.87 -21.60 -8.23
CA VAL A 276 -11.40 -21.06 -9.49
C VAL A 276 -10.37 -21.04 -10.64
N GLY A 277 -9.13 -21.49 -10.39
CA GLY A 277 -8.07 -21.60 -11.39
C GLY A 277 -7.28 -20.32 -11.67
N TRP A 278 -7.13 -19.45 -10.64
CA TRP A 278 -6.32 -18.22 -10.68
C TRP A 278 -5.13 -18.31 -9.71
#